data_AF-A0A6L8GGP4-F1
#
_entry.id   AF-A0A6L8GGP4-F1
#
_cell.length_a   1.000
_cell.length_b   1.000
_cell.length_c   1.000
_cell.angle_alpha   90.00
_cell.angle_beta   90.00
_cell.angle_gamma   90.00
#
_symmetry.space_group_name_H-M   'P 1'
#
loop_
_entity.id
_entity.type
_entity.pdbx_description
1 polymer ?
#
loop_
_entity_poly.entity_id
_entity_poly.type
_entity_poly.pdbx_seq_one_letter_code
_entity_poly.pdbx_strand_id
1 'polypeptide(L)'
;MVTGGIIRAVRQAAKEGFDALAIGCFYDTALAEAREISGEMVVTAPCAASCEIAASLCNRFVVCFGRRKWVDQMQATVHALGHRDRLAGFYHVELGVTEFQEDHARTERMLIDAGRRAVEEDYAETLILGCTMEVGFFAELERKLGVPVVDPSIAALKRAEYGALLKRDCGWRPSRRWSCEAPPEAEIAAIGSFDRGEAFGGRIVVPAG
;
A
#
# COMPACT_ATOMS: atom_id res chain seq x y z
N MET A 1 7.50 7.43 14.97
CA MET A 1 6.53 6.74 15.87
C MET A 1 5.91 5.52 15.21
N VAL A 2 5.42 5.61 13.96
CA VAL A 2 4.75 4.49 13.26
C VAL A 2 5.71 3.40 12.75
N THR A 3 6.88 3.79 12.20
CA THR A 3 7.90 2.87 11.66
C THR A 3 8.26 1.75 12.64
N GLY A 4 8.59 2.09 13.88
CA GLY A 4 8.95 1.09 14.89
C GLY A 4 7.82 0.10 15.19
N GLY A 5 6.55 0.53 15.12
CA GLY A 5 5.40 -0.36 15.25
C GLY A 5 5.27 -1.34 14.08
N ILE A 6 5.47 -0.85 12.85
CA ILE A 6 5.45 -1.70 11.64
C ILE A 6 6.56 -2.76 11.71
N ILE A 7 7.78 -2.35 12.07
CA ILE A 7 8.92 -3.27 12.22
C ILE A 7 8.66 -4.35 13.27
N ARG A 8 8.05 -3.99 14.42
CA ARG A 8 7.62 -4.96 15.42
C ARG A 8 6.56 -5.93 14.89
N ALA A 9 5.54 -5.42 14.21
CA ALA A 9 4.47 -6.21 13.61
C ALA A 9 5.01 -7.24 12.60
N VAL A 10 5.96 -6.82 11.75
CA VAL A 10 6.61 -7.69 10.77
C VAL A 10 7.39 -8.82 11.43
N ARG A 11 8.21 -8.50 12.44
CA ARG A 11 8.97 -9.53 13.19
C ARG A 11 8.05 -10.49 13.90
N GLN A 12 7.00 -9.99 14.55
CA GLN A 12 6.04 -10.82 15.25
C GLN A 12 5.30 -11.76 14.28
N ALA A 13 4.78 -11.25 13.16
CA ALA A 13 4.11 -12.06 12.15
C ALA A 13 5.04 -13.12 11.53
N ALA A 14 6.31 -12.77 11.27
CA ALA A 14 7.28 -13.74 10.78
C ALA A 14 7.55 -14.88 11.79
N LYS A 15 7.65 -14.56 13.09
CA LYS A 15 7.81 -15.56 14.16
C LYS A 15 6.56 -16.44 14.34
N GLU A 16 5.38 -15.88 14.11
CA GLU A 16 4.11 -16.61 14.14
C GLU A 16 3.87 -17.47 12.88
N GLY A 17 4.74 -17.38 11.87
CA GLY A 17 4.70 -18.24 10.69
C GLY A 17 3.74 -17.77 9.60
N PHE A 18 3.38 -16.48 9.55
CA PHE A 18 2.57 -15.95 8.45
C PHE A 18 3.31 -15.99 7.10
N ASP A 19 2.57 -16.23 6.02
CA ASP A 19 3.13 -16.30 4.67
C ASP A 19 3.27 -14.94 3.99
N ALA A 20 2.39 -13.99 4.30
CA ALA A 20 2.47 -12.64 3.79
C ALA A 20 1.92 -11.60 4.79
N LEU A 21 2.37 -10.36 4.63
CA LEU A 21 1.93 -9.20 5.40
C LEU A 21 1.75 -7.99 4.48
N ALA A 22 0.68 -7.24 4.69
CA ALA A 22 0.41 -5.97 4.03
C ALA A 22 0.51 -4.80 5.03
N ILE A 23 1.32 -3.80 4.70
CA ILE A 23 1.37 -2.53 5.45
C ILE A 23 0.12 -1.71 5.09
N GLY A 24 -0.48 -1.01 6.06
CA GLY A 24 -1.79 -0.35 5.91
C GLY A 24 -1.78 1.13 5.51
N CYS A 25 -0.68 1.65 4.94
CA CYS A 25 -0.55 3.07 4.59
C CYS A 25 0.00 3.23 3.18
N PHE A 26 -0.64 4.08 2.36
CA PHE A 26 -0.24 4.34 0.97
C PHE A 26 1.17 4.95 0.82
N TYR A 27 1.76 5.45 1.89
CA TYR A 27 3.17 5.86 1.86
C TYR A 27 4.16 4.71 1.83
N ASP A 28 3.69 3.45 1.93
CA ASP A 28 4.52 2.26 2.02
C ASP A 28 5.57 2.38 3.13
N THR A 29 5.14 2.95 4.25
CA THR A 29 6.03 3.30 5.36
C THR A 29 6.80 2.08 5.85
N ALA A 30 8.13 2.18 5.86
CA ALA A 30 9.03 1.11 6.27
C ALA A 30 9.00 -0.16 5.39
N LEU A 31 8.49 -0.09 4.15
CA LEU A 31 8.37 -1.28 3.30
C LEU A 31 9.72 -1.94 2.99
N ALA A 32 10.75 -1.14 2.71
CA ALA A 32 12.08 -1.66 2.40
C ALA A 32 12.67 -2.43 3.60
N GLU A 33 12.64 -1.79 4.76
CA GLU A 33 13.14 -2.35 6.02
C GLU A 33 12.30 -3.56 6.46
N ALA A 34 10.97 -3.50 6.29
CA ALA A 34 10.08 -4.62 6.58
C ALA A 34 10.40 -5.83 5.69
N ARG A 35 10.71 -5.61 4.41
CA ARG A 35 11.11 -6.69 3.50
C ARG A 35 12.41 -7.34 3.93
N GLU A 36 13.39 -6.61 4.45
CA GLU A 36 14.67 -7.17 4.94
C GLU A 36 14.47 -8.12 6.13
N ILE A 37 13.65 -7.73 7.11
CA ILE A 37 13.52 -8.45 8.39
C ILE A 37 12.39 -9.49 8.43
N SER A 38 11.65 -9.68 7.33
CA SER A 38 10.46 -10.54 7.31
C SER A 38 10.75 -12.05 7.27
N GLY A 39 12.02 -12.47 7.31
CA GLY A 39 12.38 -13.88 7.19
C GLY A 39 11.97 -14.43 5.81
N GLU A 40 11.06 -15.38 5.76
CA GLU A 40 10.51 -15.90 4.49
C GLU A 40 9.15 -15.31 4.11
N MET A 41 8.55 -14.50 4.99
CA MET A 41 7.24 -13.90 4.78
C MET A 41 7.33 -12.79 3.71
N VAL A 42 6.40 -12.80 2.76
CA VAL A 42 6.31 -11.75 1.74
C VAL A 42 5.71 -10.49 2.35
N VAL A 43 6.33 -9.33 2.12
CA VAL A 43 5.80 -8.03 2.59
C VAL A 43 5.45 -7.14 1.41
N THR A 44 4.22 -6.64 1.42
CA THR A 44 3.69 -5.67 0.45
C THR A 44 3.10 -4.46 1.16
N ALA A 45 2.75 -3.44 0.39
CA ALA A 45 2.10 -2.24 0.86
C ALA A 45 1.20 -1.64 -0.25
N PRO A 46 0.32 -0.69 0.06
CA PRO A 46 -0.76 -0.29 -0.82
C PRO A 46 -0.29 0.44 -2.07
N CYS A 47 0.71 1.32 -2.00
CA CYS A 47 1.17 2.02 -3.21
C CYS A 47 1.90 1.08 -4.17
N ALA A 48 2.82 0.25 -3.67
CA ALA A 48 3.47 -0.80 -4.45
C ALA A 48 2.44 -1.73 -5.12
N ALA A 49 1.48 -2.25 -4.36
CA ALA A 49 0.45 -3.13 -4.89
C ALA A 49 -0.43 -2.44 -5.93
N SER A 50 -0.89 -1.22 -5.66
CA SER A 50 -1.73 -0.47 -6.59
C SER A 50 -1.00 -0.13 -7.88
N CYS A 51 0.28 0.25 -7.82
CA CYS A 51 1.07 0.56 -9.01
C CYS A 51 1.32 -0.70 -9.86
N GLU A 52 1.62 -1.84 -9.23
CA GLU A 52 1.77 -3.13 -9.93
C GLU A 52 0.48 -3.53 -10.66
N ILE A 53 -0.68 -3.39 -10.00
CA ILE A 53 -1.99 -3.68 -10.60
C ILE A 53 -2.29 -2.69 -11.73
N ALA A 54 -2.17 -1.38 -11.49
CA ALA A 54 -2.42 -0.37 -12.52
C ALA A 54 -1.51 -0.56 -13.75
N ALA A 55 -0.26 -0.93 -13.54
CA ALA A 55 0.70 -1.26 -14.60
C ALA A 55 0.29 -2.44 -15.49
N SER A 56 -0.59 -3.33 -15.00
CA SER A 56 -1.18 -4.42 -15.80
C SER A 56 -2.45 -4.01 -16.54
N LEU A 57 -3.10 -2.93 -16.11
CA LEU A 57 -4.40 -2.47 -16.65
C LEU A 57 -4.24 -1.34 -17.67
N CYS A 58 -3.20 -0.53 -17.55
CA CYS A 58 -3.05 0.67 -18.35
C CYS A 58 -1.59 1.06 -18.66
N ASN A 59 -1.43 2.00 -19.59
CA ASN A 59 -0.15 2.66 -19.84
C ASN A 59 0.06 3.83 -18.89
N ARG A 60 -1.03 4.54 -18.54
CA ARG A 60 -0.99 5.78 -17.76
C ARG A 60 -2.04 5.81 -16.64
N PHE A 61 -1.57 6.01 -15.41
CA PHE A 61 -2.44 6.14 -14.24
C PHE A 61 -2.19 7.45 -13.48
N VAL A 62 -3.16 7.82 -12.64
CA VAL A 62 -3.03 8.93 -11.68
C VAL A 62 -3.28 8.44 -10.26
N VAL A 63 -2.92 9.24 -9.26
CA VAL A 63 -3.26 9.00 -7.86
C VAL A 63 -4.18 10.10 -7.35
N CYS A 64 -5.34 9.73 -6.81
CA CYS A 64 -6.30 10.64 -6.19
C CYS A 64 -6.31 10.48 -4.66
N PHE A 65 -6.23 11.57 -3.90
CA PHE A 65 -6.03 11.51 -2.44
C PHE A 65 -6.52 12.78 -1.72
N GLY A 66 -6.32 12.82 -0.39
CA GLY A 66 -6.82 13.88 0.47
C GLY A 66 -6.10 15.21 0.34
N ARG A 67 -4.95 15.38 1.00
CA ARG A 67 -4.30 16.70 1.16
C ARG A 67 -3.13 16.91 0.22
N ARG A 68 -3.05 18.08 -0.44
CA ARG A 68 -1.93 18.43 -1.33
C ARG A 68 -0.52 18.23 -0.74
N LYS A 69 -0.35 18.41 0.58
CA LYS A 69 0.96 18.24 1.24
C LYS A 69 1.55 16.82 1.09
N TRP A 70 0.74 15.83 0.71
CA TRP A 70 1.15 14.43 0.57
C TRP A 70 1.83 14.13 -0.78
N VAL A 71 1.72 15.04 -1.76
CA VAL A 71 2.24 14.86 -3.13
C VAL A 71 3.72 14.48 -3.13
N ASP A 72 4.56 15.23 -2.43
CA ASP A 72 6.01 15.04 -2.46
C ASP A 72 6.40 13.61 -2.02
N GLN A 73 5.82 13.16 -0.91
CA GLN A 73 6.07 11.83 -0.38
C GLN A 73 5.51 10.73 -1.30
N MET A 74 4.29 10.88 -1.81
CA MET A 74 3.70 9.90 -2.73
C MET A 74 4.48 9.79 -4.03
N GLN A 75 4.91 10.93 -4.59
CA GLN A 75 5.72 10.99 -5.80
C GLN A 75 7.06 10.29 -5.61
N ALA A 76 7.76 10.56 -4.51
CA ALA A 76 9.00 9.89 -4.18
C ALA A 76 8.82 8.37 -4.10
N THR A 77 7.74 7.90 -3.44
CA THR A 77 7.42 6.47 -3.35
C THR A 77 7.15 5.85 -4.73
N VAL A 78 6.26 6.43 -5.54
CA VAL A 78 5.93 5.91 -6.88
C VAL A 78 7.17 5.87 -7.79
N HIS A 79 8.04 6.89 -7.68
CA HIS A 79 9.30 6.93 -8.43
C HIS A 79 10.28 5.84 -7.98
N ALA A 80 10.44 5.63 -6.67
CA ALA A 80 11.30 4.58 -6.12
C ALA A 80 10.83 3.17 -6.52
N LEU A 81 9.53 3.01 -6.76
CA LEU A 81 8.93 1.78 -7.28
C LEU A 81 9.08 1.62 -8.80
N GLY A 82 9.67 2.58 -9.51
CA GLY A 82 9.93 2.49 -10.95
C GLY A 82 8.75 2.85 -11.85
N HIS A 83 7.72 3.52 -11.32
CA HIS A 83 6.51 3.86 -12.08
C HIS A 83 6.43 5.34 -12.50
N ARG A 84 7.56 6.06 -12.47
CA ARG A 84 7.64 7.49 -12.85
C ARG A 84 6.99 7.77 -14.20
N ASP A 85 7.35 7.02 -15.23
CA ASP A 85 6.94 7.32 -16.60
C ASP A 85 5.46 6.96 -16.88
N ARG A 86 4.83 6.22 -15.98
CA ARG A 86 3.41 5.81 -16.07
C ARG A 86 2.49 6.70 -15.22
N LEU A 87 3.05 7.44 -14.27
CA LEU A 87 2.32 8.36 -13.42
C LEU A 87 2.04 9.67 -14.18
N ALA A 88 0.78 9.92 -14.51
CA ALA A 88 0.36 11.15 -15.19
C ALA A 88 0.30 12.35 -14.25
N GLY A 89 -0.09 12.14 -13.00
CA GLY A 89 -0.34 13.24 -12.07
C GLY A 89 -0.99 12.83 -10.76
N PHE A 90 -1.23 13.86 -9.95
CA PHE A 90 -1.76 13.78 -8.60
C PHE A 90 -2.98 14.68 -8.45
N TYR A 91 -4.08 14.12 -7.94
CA TYR A 91 -5.37 14.80 -7.82
C TYR A 91 -5.83 14.81 -6.37
N HIS A 92 -5.85 15.97 -5.72
CA HIS A 92 -6.22 16.07 -4.32
C HIS A 92 -7.63 16.64 -4.11
N VAL A 93 -8.28 16.28 -3.01
CA VAL A 93 -9.64 16.74 -2.63
C VAL A 93 -9.68 17.59 -1.36
N GLU A 94 -8.54 17.95 -0.79
CA GLU A 94 -8.40 18.74 0.46
C GLU A 94 -9.16 18.15 1.67
N LEU A 95 -9.22 16.82 1.75
CA LEU A 95 -9.74 16.09 2.92
C LEU A 95 -8.60 15.50 3.76
N GLY A 96 -8.72 15.56 5.07
CA GLY A 96 -7.91 14.80 6.01
C GLY A 96 -8.30 13.32 6.05
N VAL A 97 -7.45 12.50 6.67
CA VAL A 97 -7.59 11.03 6.68
C VAL A 97 -8.91 10.58 7.32
N THR A 98 -9.32 11.22 8.41
CA THR A 98 -10.57 10.87 9.12
C THR A 98 -11.82 11.37 8.41
N GLU A 99 -11.70 12.45 7.63
CA GLU A 99 -12.82 13.13 6.97
C GLU A 99 -13.41 12.31 5.81
N PHE A 100 -12.64 11.38 5.22
CA PHE A 100 -13.09 10.54 4.11
C PHE A 100 -14.36 9.74 4.39
N GLN A 101 -14.53 9.28 5.63
CA GLN A 101 -15.63 8.41 6.05
C GLN A 101 -16.70 9.17 6.86
N GLU A 102 -16.58 10.49 7.04
CA GLU A 102 -17.56 11.30 7.79
C GLU A 102 -18.83 11.58 6.97
N ASP A 103 -18.66 11.99 5.70
CA ASP A 103 -19.75 12.20 4.74
C ASP A 103 -19.39 11.54 3.42
N HIS A 104 -19.84 10.29 3.24
CA HIS A 104 -19.53 9.47 2.08
C HIS A 104 -20.00 10.12 0.78
N ALA A 105 -21.17 10.77 0.79
CA ALA A 105 -21.71 11.40 -0.41
C ALA A 105 -20.90 12.62 -0.81
N ARG A 106 -20.41 13.42 0.16
CA ARG A 106 -19.49 14.53 -0.11
C ARG A 106 -18.16 14.04 -0.65
N THR A 107 -17.55 13.05 0.01
CA THR A 107 -16.28 12.45 -0.40
C THR A 107 -16.37 11.91 -1.83
N GLU A 108 -17.39 11.12 -2.14
CA GLU A 108 -17.62 10.54 -3.46
C GLU A 108 -17.73 11.61 -4.54
N ARG A 109 -18.53 12.67 -4.32
CA ARG A 109 -18.63 13.79 -5.28
C ARG A 109 -17.27 14.44 -5.54
N MET A 110 -16.51 14.70 -4.49
CA MET A 110 -15.20 15.35 -4.60
C MET A 110 -14.19 14.48 -5.34
N LEU A 111 -14.18 13.16 -5.07
CA LEU A 111 -13.31 12.21 -5.77
C LEU A 111 -13.73 12.03 -7.24
N ILE A 112 -15.02 12.00 -7.55
CA ILE A 112 -15.52 11.95 -8.93
C ILE A 112 -15.08 13.21 -9.70
N ASP A 113 -15.23 14.40 -9.12
CA ASP A 113 -14.83 15.65 -9.77
C ASP A 113 -13.31 15.69 -10.01
N ALA A 114 -12.52 15.21 -9.06
CA ALA A 114 -11.07 15.08 -9.22
C ALA A 114 -10.70 14.04 -10.28
N GLY A 115 -11.35 12.87 -10.27
CA GLY A 115 -11.14 11.80 -11.24
C GLY A 115 -11.53 12.19 -12.66
N ARG A 116 -12.60 12.97 -12.84
CA ARG A 116 -13.01 13.49 -14.17
C ARG A 116 -11.93 14.36 -14.78
N ARG A 117 -11.39 15.31 -14.00
CA ARG A 117 -10.26 16.13 -14.45
C ARG A 117 -9.05 15.25 -14.82
N ALA A 118 -8.75 14.23 -14.03
CA ALA A 118 -7.65 13.32 -14.33
C ALA A 118 -7.82 12.57 -15.66
N VAL A 119 -9.03 12.10 -15.94
CA VAL A 119 -9.36 11.40 -17.19
C VAL A 119 -9.33 12.37 -18.39
N GLU A 120 -9.93 13.55 -18.24
CA GLU A 120 -10.10 14.51 -19.34
C GLU A 120 -8.84 15.34 -19.66
N GLU A 121 -8.09 15.76 -18.63
CA GLU A 121 -6.95 16.66 -18.78
C GLU A 121 -5.61 15.91 -18.96
N ASP A 122 -5.41 14.80 -18.22
CA ASP A 122 -4.15 14.05 -18.21
C ASP A 122 -4.22 12.69 -18.95
N TYR A 123 -5.37 12.35 -19.53
CA TYR A 123 -5.62 11.09 -20.21
C TYR A 123 -5.36 9.88 -19.30
N ALA A 124 -5.79 9.98 -18.04
CA ALA A 124 -5.70 8.86 -17.11
C ALA A 124 -6.56 7.68 -17.59
N GLU A 125 -5.92 6.53 -17.77
CA GLU A 125 -6.59 5.28 -18.14
C GLU A 125 -6.93 4.43 -16.89
N THR A 126 -6.41 4.80 -15.72
CA THR A 126 -6.72 4.19 -14.42
C THR A 126 -6.50 5.20 -13.30
N LEU A 127 -7.40 5.21 -12.32
CA LEU A 127 -7.29 6.00 -11.10
C LEU A 127 -6.85 5.10 -9.95
N ILE A 128 -5.80 5.46 -9.22
CA ILE A 128 -5.45 4.83 -7.95
C ILE A 128 -5.97 5.72 -6.82
N LEU A 129 -6.73 5.16 -5.88
CA LEU A 129 -7.03 5.84 -4.63
C LEU A 129 -5.77 5.83 -3.74
N GLY A 130 -5.38 7.00 -3.24
CA GLY A 130 -4.11 7.28 -2.59
C GLY A 130 -4.15 7.24 -1.06
N CYS A 131 -5.26 6.80 -0.47
CA CYS A 131 -5.43 6.63 0.95
C CYS A 131 -6.22 5.35 1.25
N THR A 132 -5.80 4.57 2.25
CA THR A 132 -6.54 3.37 2.68
C THR A 132 -7.91 3.67 3.28
N MET A 133 -8.14 4.93 3.70
CA MET A 133 -9.46 5.41 4.14
C MET A 133 -10.39 5.80 2.98
N GLU A 134 -9.94 5.71 1.73
CA GLU A 134 -10.82 5.81 0.54
C GLU A 134 -11.43 4.45 0.18
N VAL A 135 -11.30 3.46 1.07
CA VAL A 135 -11.87 2.13 0.86
C VAL A 135 -13.38 2.21 0.62
N GLY A 136 -13.83 1.47 -0.39
CA GLY A 136 -15.25 1.34 -0.73
C GLY A 136 -15.80 2.38 -1.72
N PHE A 137 -15.01 3.37 -2.13
CA PHE A 137 -15.43 4.33 -3.16
C PHE A 137 -15.18 3.83 -4.60
N PHE A 138 -14.30 2.84 -4.79
CA PHE A 138 -13.80 2.46 -6.12
C PHE A 138 -14.90 2.10 -7.13
N ALA A 139 -15.91 1.32 -6.72
CA ALA A 139 -16.92 0.81 -7.66
C ALA A 139 -17.79 1.91 -8.25
N GLU A 140 -18.18 2.89 -7.43
CA GLU A 140 -19.01 4.01 -7.88
C GLU A 140 -18.19 5.00 -8.72
N LEU A 141 -16.95 5.27 -8.33
CA LEU A 141 -16.02 6.07 -9.13
C LEU A 141 -15.77 5.42 -10.50
N GLU A 142 -15.48 4.12 -10.55
CA GLU A 142 -15.24 3.37 -11.79
C GLU A 142 -16.43 3.49 -12.74
N ARG A 143 -17.64 3.28 -12.21
CA ARG A 143 -18.90 3.42 -12.96
C ARG A 143 -19.09 4.83 -13.53
N LYS A 144 -18.71 5.87 -12.78
CA LYS A 144 -18.92 7.28 -13.14
C LYS A 144 -17.83 7.85 -14.05
N LEU A 145 -16.61 7.35 -13.92
CA LEU A 145 -15.44 7.81 -14.66
C LEU A 145 -15.21 7.01 -15.94
N GLY A 146 -15.68 5.76 -16.01
CA GLY A 146 -15.53 4.90 -17.19
C GLY A 146 -14.12 4.33 -17.37
N VAL A 147 -13.27 4.45 -16.34
CA VAL A 147 -11.91 3.87 -16.28
C VAL A 147 -11.76 3.07 -14.98
N PRO A 148 -10.90 2.03 -14.94
CA PRO A 148 -10.64 1.27 -13.73
C PRO A 148 -10.24 2.15 -12.54
N VAL A 149 -10.74 1.79 -11.35
CA VAL A 149 -10.36 2.45 -10.09
C VAL A 149 -9.78 1.43 -9.12
N VAL A 150 -8.52 1.64 -8.74
CA VAL A 150 -7.79 0.73 -7.85
C VAL A 150 -7.94 1.20 -6.40
N ASP A 151 -8.61 0.39 -5.60
CA ASP A 151 -8.67 0.53 -4.15
C ASP A 151 -7.36 0.01 -3.52
N PRO A 152 -6.59 0.84 -2.79
CA PRO A 152 -5.29 0.49 -2.27
C PRO A 152 -5.35 -0.55 -1.15
N SER A 153 -6.44 -0.58 -0.38
CA SER A 153 -6.63 -1.56 0.70
C SER A 153 -6.86 -2.95 0.12
N ILE A 154 -7.71 -3.03 -0.91
CA ILE A 154 -7.97 -4.28 -1.64
C ILE A 154 -6.71 -4.72 -2.41
N ALA A 155 -6.04 -3.79 -3.09
CA ALA A 155 -4.79 -4.05 -3.81
C ALA A 155 -3.73 -4.66 -2.89
N ALA A 156 -3.51 -4.07 -1.72
CA ALA A 156 -2.54 -4.58 -0.74
C ALA A 156 -2.89 -6.00 -0.28
N LEU A 157 -4.17 -6.27 0.04
CA LEU A 157 -4.64 -7.61 0.43
C LEU A 157 -4.43 -8.63 -0.69
N LYS A 158 -4.89 -8.34 -1.91
CA LYS A 158 -4.76 -9.25 -3.07
C LYS A 158 -3.30 -9.51 -3.43
N ARG A 159 -2.44 -8.50 -3.28
CA ARG A 159 -1.00 -8.68 -3.52
C ARG A 159 -0.32 -9.53 -2.45
N ALA A 160 -0.77 -9.45 -1.19
CA ALA A 160 -0.32 -10.32 -0.10
C ALA A 160 -0.78 -11.76 -0.32
N GLU A 161 -2.06 -11.99 -0.66
CA GLU A 161 -2.57 -13.32 -1.04
C GLU A 161 -1.74 -13.93 -2.18
N TYR A 162 -1.53 -13.16 -3.25
CA TYR A 162 -0.70 -13.59 -4.39
C TYR A 162 0.72 -13.95 -3.94
N GLY A 163 1.34 -13.14 -3.09
CA GLY A 163 2.67 -13.44 -2.54
C GLY A 163 2.71 -14.72 -1.70
N ALA A 164 1.72 -14.94 -0.85
CA ALA A 164 1.60 -16.16 -0.04
C ALA A 164 1.42 -17.40 -0.93
N LEU A 165 0.57 -17.31 -1.96
CA LEU A 165 0.36 -18.39 -2.93
C LEU A 165 1.64 -18.69 -3.71
N LEU A 166 2.36 -17.69 -4.21
CA LEU A 166 3.64 -17.90 -4.89
C LEU A 166 4.70 -18.55 -3.99
N LYS A 167 4.75 -18.14 -2.71
CA LYS A 167 5.63 -18.78 -1.73
C LYS A 167 5.27 -20.26 -1.55
N ARG A 168 3.97 -20.56 -1.36
CA ARG A 168 3.48 -21.92 -1.13
C ARG A 168 3.63 -22.83 -2.36
N ASP A 169 3.24 -22.33 -3.52
CA ASP A 169 3.08 -23.13 -4.74
C ASP A 169 4.38 -23.18 -5.55
N CYS A 170 5.21 -22.14 -5.51
CA CYS A 170 6.45 -22.03 -6.29
C CYS A 170 7.72 -21.96 -5.43
N GLY A 171 7.61 -21.83 -4.10
CA GLY A 171 8.78 -21.63 -3.21
C GLY A 171 9.42 -20.24 -3.33
N TRP A 172 8.75 -19.28 -3.97
CA TRP A 172 9.31 -17.94 -4.18
C TRP A 172 9.19 -17.11 -2.91
N ARG A 173 10.33 -16.95 -2.24
CA ARG A 173 10.49 -16.19 -0.99
C ARG A 173 11.39 -14.97 -1.21
N PRO A 174 11.34 -13.95 -0.33
CA PRO A 174 12.25 -12.82 -0.40
C PRO A 174 13.72 -13.25 -0.44
N SER A 175 14.52 -12.56 -1.27
CA SER A 175 15.97 -12.75 -1.27
C SER A 175 16.59 -12.23 0.03
N ARG A 176 17.64 -12.88 0.50
CA ARG A 176 18.44 -12.50 1.68
C ARG A 176 19.90 -12.27 1.32
N ARG A 177 20.15 -11.78 0.11
CA ARG A 177 21.47 -11.51 -0.45
C ARG A 177 21.59 -10.03 -0.80
N TRP A 178 22.79 -9.49 -0.66
CA TRP A 178 23.15 -8.14 -1.08
C TRP A 178 22.27 -7.07 -0.41
N SER A 179 21.65 -6.19 -1.17
CA SER A 179 20.76 -5.13 -0.67
C SER A 179 19.47 -5.63 -0.01
N CYS A 180 19.24 -6.95 0.04
CA CYS A 180 18.07 -7.54 0.73
C CYS A 180 18.48 -8.37 1.96
N GLU A 181 19.77 -8.35 2.32
CA GLU A 181 20.25 -8.96 3.55
C GLU A 181 19.65 -8.25 4.77
N ALA A 182 19.21 -9.05 5.75
CA ALA A 182 18.73 -8.51 7.01
C ALA A 182 19.91 -8.08 7.89
N PRO A 183 19.78 -7.03 8.70
CA PRO A 183 20.74 -6.74 9.76
C PRO A 183 20.94 -7.97 10.66
N PRO A 184 22.16 -8.24 11.16
CA PRO A 184 22.41 -9.36 12.07
C PRO A 184 21.51 -9.29 13.31
N GLU A 185 20.99 -10.44 13.76
CA GLU A 185 20.11 -10.49 14.95
C GLU A 185 20.80 -9.94 16.22
N ALA A 186 22.12 -10.04 16.33
CA ALA A 186 22.88 -9.43 17.42
C ALA A 186 22.78 -7.89 17.43
N GLU A 187 22.78 -7.25 16.26
CA GLU A 187 22.63 -5.79 16.13
C GLU A 187 21.19 -5.37 16.44
N ILE A 188 20.22 -6.10 15.91
CA ILE A 188 18.80 -5.87 16.19
C ILE A 188 18.52 -5.96 17.70
N ALA A 189 19.06 -6.99 18.35
CA ALA A 189 18.92 -7.19 19.79
C ALA A 189 19.57 -6.05 20.60
N ALA A 190 20.74 -5.55 20.17
CA ALA A 190 21.45 -4.45 20.83
C ALA A 190 20.65 -3.13 20.80
N ILE A 191 19.86 -2.89 19.75
CA ILE A 191 18.95 -1.73 19.66
C ILE A 191 17.79 -1.84 20.68
N GLY A 192 17.39 -3.06 21.04
CA GLY A 192 16.43 -3.34 22.12
C GLY A 192 15.00 -2.83 21.90
N SER A 193 14.66 -2.36 20.69
CA SER A 193 13.41 -1.62 20.40
C SER A 193 12.33 -2.42 19.66
N PHE A 194 12.68 -3.58 19.07
CA PHE A 194 11.80 -4.29 18.12
C PHE A 194 11.26 -5.63 18.61
N ASP A 195 11.70 -6.11 19.78
CA ASP A 195 11.27 -7.40 20.35
C ASP A 195 10.56 -7.23 21.71
N ARG A 196 10.09 -6.01 22.02
CA ARG A 196 9.40 -5.67 23.28
C ARG A 196 8.03 -5.06 23.02
N GLY A 197 7.07 -5.38 23.89
CA GLY A 197 5.70 -4.87 23.85
C GLY A 197 4.79 -5.58 22.85
N GLU A 198 3.51 -5.21 22.84
CA GLU A 198 2.55 -5.74 21.86
C GLU A 198 2.84 -5.15 20.47
N ALA A 199 2.96 -6.04 19.49
CA ALA A 199 3.25 -5.66 18.10
C ALA A 199 2.00 -5.17 17.35
N PHE A 200 0.84 -5.62 17.78
CA PHE A 200 -0.47 -5.27 17.23
C PHE A 200 -1.31 -4.64 18.34
N GLY A 201 -2.03 -3.55 18.03
CA GLY A 201 -3.02 -3.00 18.96
C GLY A 201 -4.27 -3.88 18.99
N GLY A 202 -5.24 -3.60 18.11
CA GLY A 202 -6.35 -4.51 17.86
C GLY A 202 -5.93 -5.66 16.95
N ARG A 203 -6.17 -6.91 17.36
CA ARG A 203 -5.93 -8.10 16.54
C ARG A 203 -7.25 -8.80 16.25
N ILE A 204 -7.58 -8.94 14.97
CA ILE A 204 -8.70 -9.76 14.48
C ILE A 204 -8.10 -10.94 13.74
N VAL A 205 -8.46 -12.16 14.17
CA VAL A 205 -8.06 -13.39 13.48
C VAL A 205 -9.27 -13.90 12.72
N VAL A 206 -9.16 -13.89 11.39
CA VAL A 206 -10.17 -14.47 10.51
C VAL A 206 -9.68 -15.86 10.10
N PRO A 207 -10.36 -16.96 10.48
CA PRO A 207 -9.99 -18.28 10.01
C PRO A 207 -10.16 -18.36 8.49
N ALA A 208 -9.28 -19.11 7.81
CA ALA A 208 -9.50 -19.46 6.42
C ALA A 208 -10.79 -20.30 6.34
N GLY A 209 -11.78 -19.81 5.59
CA GLY A 209 -13.02 -20.53 5.30
C GLY A 209 -12.86 -21.59 4.22
#